data_AF-A0A9P6KUD2-F1
#
_entry.id   AF-A0A9P6KUD2-F1
#
_cell.length_a   1.000
_cell.length_b   1.000
_cell.length_c   1.000
_cell.angle_alpha   90.00
_cell.angle_beta   90.00
_cell.angle_gamma   90.00
#
_symmetry.space_group_name_H-M   'P 1'
#
loop_
_entity.id
_entity.type
_entity.pdbx_description
1 polymer ?
#
loop_
_entity_poly.entity_id
_entity_poly.type
_entity_poly.pdbx_seq_one_letter_code
_entity_poly.pdbx_strand_id
1 'polypeptide(L)'
;MDDEWQTAAFGFRNMHNRVQNKSSRKSRPFDVHKTFGSYACKCAAWKSRDTNRDDEKNIQLELYRLSPNGEGVVGEIHFPRALDAAVLLSGSRASLSRTVQGIEVDFDEAEEEDKQSQEQDENGCDESDAEDPTDDREFEEEPARFRKFEKNSFREPKFWIRWNGVTEGAEVVTSDLGYLVFSGNECRNFKGTITCEALGWKDAAINGRKISGRGPSDVPINWNGQIL
;
A
#
# COMPACT_ATOMS: atom_id res chain seq x y z
N MET A 1 -30.25 -70.15 2.16
CA MET A 1 -30.90 -68.97 2.78
C MET A 1 -29.89 -68.36 3.73
N ASP A 2 -28.80 -67.74 3.21
CA ASP A 2 -27.78 -67.06 4.03
C ASP A 2 -26.85 -66.15 3.19
N ASP A 3 -27.38 -65.38 2.23
CA ASP A 3 -26.56 -64.47 1.38
C ASP A 3 -27.05 -63.00 1.36
N GLU A 4 -27.96 -62.61 2.26
CA GLU A 4 -28.46 -61.23 2.32
C GLU A 4 -27.57 -60.29 3.16
N TRP A 5 -26.71 -60.83 4.05
CA TRP A 5 -25.81 -60.02 4.87
C TRP A 5 -24.51 -59.63 4.13
N GLN A 6 -24.12 -60.33 3.07
CA GLN A 6 -22.98 -59.93 2.23
C GLN A 6 -23.34 -58.79 1.26
N THR A 7 -24.58 -58.75 0.79
CA THR A 7 -25.03 -57.72 -0.17
C THR A 7 -25.17 -56.33 0.46
N ALA A 8 -25.43 -56.27 1.77
CA ALA A 8 -25.49 -55.00 2.52
C ALA A 8 -24.11 -54.37 2.81
N ALA A 9 -23.02 -55.16 2.81
CA ALA A 9 -21.69 -54.68 3.19
C ALA A 9 -20.95 -53.92 2.05
N PHE A 10 -21.37 -54.09 0.79
CA PHE A 10 -20.71 -53.46 -0.36
C PHE A 10 -21.61 -52.46 -1.13
N GLY A 11 -22.85 -52.24 -0.68
CA GLY A 11 -23.87 -51.45 -1.39
C GLY A 11 -23.81 -49.92 -1.25
N PHE A 12 -22.90 -49.36 -0.44
CA PHE A 12 -22.79 -47.90 -0.27
C PHE A 12 -21.40 -47.37 -0.58
N ARG A 13 -21.01 -47.46 -1.85
CA ARG A 13 -20.12 -46.45 -2.44
C ARG A 13 -20.94 -45.58 -3.37
N ASN A 14 -21.65 -44.63 -2.76
CA ASN A 14 -22.09 -43.42 -3.44
C ASN A 14 -20.85 -42.75 -4.06
N MET A 15 -20.64 -42.95 -5.36
CA MET A 15 -19.75 -42.13 -6.17
C MET A 15 -20.35 -40.72 -6.34
N HIS A 16 -20.38 -39.97 -5.25
CA HIS A 16 -20.55 -38.51 -5.29
C HIS A 16 -19.18 -37.87 -5.10
N ASN A 17 -18.29 -38.11 -6.06
CA ASN A 17 -17.20 -37.18 -6.33
C ASN A 17 -17.46 -36.50 -7.68
N ARG A 18 -18.69 -35.99 -7.85
CA ARG A 18 -18.91 -34.87 -8.75
C ARG A 18 -18.34 -33.65 -8.04
N VAL A 19 -17.01 -33.55 -8.09
CA VAL A 19 -16.33 -32.27 -8.02
C VAL A 19 -16.98 -31.45 -9.12
N GLN A 20 -18.01 -30.69 -8.77
CA GLN A 20 -18.32 -29.48 -9.49
C GLN A 20 -17.04 -28.67 -9.39
N ASN A 21 -16.18 -28.81 -10.39
CA ASN A 21 -15.23 -27.79 -10.78
C ASN A 21 -16.10 -26.58 -11.13
N LYS A 22 -16.58 -25.87 -10.09
CA LYS A 22 -16.73 -24.43 -10.16
C LYS A 22 -15.33 -24.00 -10.53
N SER A 23 -15.15 -23.71 -11.83
CA SER A 23 -13.90 -23.23 -12.38
C SER A 23 -13.30 -22.32 -11.34
N SER A 24 -12.13 -22.71 -10.82
CA SER A 24 -11.33 -21.84 -10.00
C SER A 24 -11.34 -20.51 -10.73
N ARG A 25 -12.05 -19.50 -10.18
CA ARG A 25 -11.80 -18.13 -10.58
C ARG A 25 -10.32 -17.99 -10.33
N LYS A 26 -9.51 -18.09 -11.39
CA LYS A 26 -8.06 -17.96 -11.33
C LYS A 26 -7.85 -16.77 -10.42
N SER A 27 -7.28 -17.01 -9.23
CA SER A 27 -7.06 -15.98 -8.23
C SER A 27 -6.23 -14.94 -8.95
N ARG A 28 -6.86 -13.85 -9.39
CA ARG A 28 -6.14 -12.81 -10.10
C ARG A 28 -5.10 -12.28 -9.10
N PRO A 29 -3.86 -12.05 -9.57
CA PRO A 29 -2.88 -11.40 -8.72
C PRO A 29 -3.48 -10.16 -8.09
N PHE A 30 -3.09 -9.89 -6.84
CA PHE A 30 -3.56 -8.71 -6.14
C PHE A 30 -3.11 -7.46 -6.91
N ASP A 31 -4.06 -6.60 -7.24
CA ASP A 31 -3.83 -5.35 -7.93
C ASP A 31 -3.75 -4.22 -6.88
N VAL A 32 -2.55 -3.65 -6.71
CA VAL A 32 -2.29 -2.60 -5.73
C VAL A 32 -3.08 -1.31 -6.01
N HIS A 33 -3.44 -1.04 -7.27
CA HIS A 33 -4.24 0.13 -7.64
C HIS A 33 -5.65 0.07 -7.02
N LYS A 34 -6.11 -1.12 -6.63
CA LYS A 34 -7.36 -1.26 -5.87
C LYS A 34 -7.32 -0.60 -4.50
N THR A 35 -6.14 -0.27 -3.98
CA THR A 35 -6.01 0.50 -2.73
C THR A 35 -6.36 1.97 -2.92
N PHE A 36 -6.31 2.54 -4.13
CA PHE A 36 -6.42 3.99 -4.30
C PHE A 36 -7.84 4.54 -4.09
N GLY A 37 -7.92 5.68 -3.43
CA GLY A 37 -9.15 6.40 -3.14
C GLY A 37 -9.32 6.77 -1.67
N SER A 38 -10.56 7.13 -1.34
CA SER A 38 -10.94 7.75 -0.08
C SER A 38 -11.50 6.73 0.91
N TYR A 39 -11.07 6.79 2.17
CA TYR A 39 -11.49 5.89 3.23
C TYR A 39 -12.01 6.67 4.44
N ALA A 40 -13.20 6.28 4.92
CA ALA A 40 -13.72 6.71 6.21
C ALA A 40 -13.15 5.79 7.29
N CYS A 41 -12.46 6.36 8.27
CA CYS A 41 -11.76 5.63 9.30
C CYS A 41 -12.37 5.83 10.70
N LYS A 42 -12.14 4.85 11.57
CA LYS A 42 -12.53 4.85 12.98
C LYS A 42 -11.34 4.44 13.83
N CYS A 43 -10.97 5.27 14.80
CA CYS A 43 -9.95 4.98 15.80
C CYS A 43 -10.52 5.26 17.20
N ALA A 44 -10.53 4.26 18.07
CA ALA A 44 -11.11 4.40 19.41
C ALA A 44 -10.27 5.35 20.30
N ALA A 45 -8.94 5.29 20.17
CA ALA A 45 -8.01 6.13 20.92
C ALA A 45 -8.18 7.64 20.61
N TRP A 46 -8.53 7.97 19.37
CA TRP A 46 -8.91 9.32 18.98
C TRP A 46 -10.26 9.74 19.57
N LYS A 47 -11.29 8.88 19.45
CA LYS A 47 -12.62 9.17 20.00
C LYS A 47 -12.65 9.40 21.51
N SER A 48 -11.79 8.73 22.27
CA SER A 48 -11.70 8.94 23.72
C SER A 48 -11.09 10.29 24.11
N ARG A 49 -10.31 10.90 23.21
CA ARG A 49 -9.69 12.22 23.43
C ARG A 49 -10.66 13.36 23.13
N ASP A 50 -11.47 13.20 22.09
CA ASP A 50 -12.45 14.22 21.69
C ASP A 50 -13.78 14.03 22.44
N THR A 51 -13.82 14.53 23.68
CA THR A 51 -15.00 14.43 24.57
C THR A 51 -16.13 15.38 24.17
N ASN A 52 -15.97 16.20 23.13
CA ASN A 52 -16.83 17.34 22.83
C ASN A 52 -17.31 17.34 21.36
N ARG A 53 -18.49 16.74 21.12
CA ARG A 53 -19.44 17.01 20.01
C ARG A 53 -18.89 17.17 18.58
N ASP A 54 -19.13 16.16 17.74
CA ASP A 54 -20.06 16.19 16.58
C ASP A 54 -19.79 14.93 15.74
N ASP A 55 -20.82 14.14 15.46
CA ASP A 55 -20.72 12.91 14.66
C ASP A 55 -20.34 13.16 13.18
N GLU A 56 -20.17 14.43 12.78
CA GLU A 56 -19.93 14.83 11.40
C GLU A 56 -18.47 14.72 10.96
N LYS A 57 -17.50 14.83 11.89
CA LYS A 57 -16.08 14.77 11.53
C LYS A 57 -15.57 13.34 11.65
N ASN A 58 -15.32 12.71 10.51
CA ASN A 58 -14.74 11.37 10.44
C ASN A 58 -13.25 11.46 10.10
N ILE A 59 -12.45 10.53 10.62
CA ILE A 59 -11.06 10.35 10.20
C ILE A 59 -11.07 9.97 8.72
N GLN A 60 -10.23 10.61 7.91
CA GLN A 60 -10.12 10.33 6.48
C GLN A 60 -8.72 9.83 6.15
N LEU A 61 -8.65 8.79 5.31
CA LEU A 61 -7.41 8.30 4.71
C LEU A 61 -7.58 8.34 3.20
N GLU A 62 -6.69 9.05 2.52
CA GLU A 62 -6.64 9.14 1.06
C GLU A 62 -5.39 8.44 0.55
N LEU A 63 -5.55 7.55 -0.43
CA LEU A 63 -4.45 6.85 -1.08
C LEU A 63 -4.43 7.23 -2.55
N TYR A 64 -3.35 7.86 -3.02
CA TYR A 64 -3.33 8.55 -4.30
C TYR A 64 -2.61 7.78 -5.40
N ARG A 65 -1.37 7.34 -5.15
CA ARG A 65 -0.50 6.75 -6.19
C ARG A 65 0.57 5.84 -5.60
N LEU A 66 1.38 5.24 -6.47
CA LEU A 66 2.60 4.56 -6.06
C LEU A 66 3.74 5.56 -5.82
N SER A 67 4.68 5.19 -4.96
CA SER A 67 5.94 5.91 -4.81
C SER A 67 6.76 5.85 -6.12
N PRO A 68 7.71 6.77 -6.36
CA PRO A 68 8.50 6.80 -7.59
C PRO A 68 9.21 5.47 -7.90
N ASN A 69 9.70 4.79 -6.86
CA ASN A 69 10.33 3.47 -6.96
C ASN A 69 9.34 2.30 -7.13
N GLY A 70 8.02 2.55 -7.13
CA GLY A 70 6.96 1.55 -7.28
C GLY A 70 6.83 0.57 -6.11
N GLU A 71 7.53 0.79 -5.01
CA GLU A 71 7.61 -0.12 -3.86
C GLU A 71 6.60 0.18 -2.75
N GLY A 72 5.95 1.34 -2.81
CA GLY A 72 4.97 1.78 -1.81
C GLY A 72 3.78 2.52 -2.41
N VAL A 73 2.77 2.74 -1.57
CA VAL A 73 1.59 3.57 -1.86
C VAL A 73 1.69 4.84 -1.03
N VAL A 74 1.50 5.97 -1.69
CA VAL A 74 1.61 7.32 -1.12
C VAL A 74 0.21 7.88 -0.88
N GLY A 75 0.01 8.53 0.26
CA GLY A 75 -1.30 9.00 0.69
C GLY A 75 -1.22 10.00 1.84
N GLU A 76 -2.38 10.35 2.39
CA GLU A 76 -2.51 11.21 3.57
C GLU A 76 -3.58 10.68 4.52
N ILE A 77 -3.40 10.93 5.81
CA ILE A 77 -4.39 10.65 6.85
C ILE A 77 -4.67 11.91 7.66
N HIS A 78 -5.96 12.20 7.83
CA HIS A 78 -6.48 13.34 8.56
C HIS A 78 -7.28 12.86 9.76
N PHE A 79 -6.77 13.13 10.96
CA PHE A 79 -7.51 13.05 12.21
C PHE A 79 -7.93 14.46 12.59
N PRO A 80 -9.23 14.79 12.52
CA PRO A 80 -9.72 16.10 12.85
C PRO A 80 -9.20 16.57 14.22
N ARG A 81 -8.56 17.73 14.24
CA ARG A 81 -8.02 18.38 15.45
C ARG A 81 -7.04 17.49 16.22
N ALA A 82 -6.31 16.60 15.55
CA ALA A 82 -5.36 15.74 16.23
C ALA A 82 -4.09 15.50 15.43
N LEU A 83 -4.22 15.17 14.15
CA LEU A 83 -3.08 14.77 13.32
C LEU A 83 -3.39 14.98 11.84
N ASP A 84 -2.52 15.73 11.16
CA ASP A 84 -2.47 15.81 9.71
C ASP A 84 -1.15 15.22 9.25
N ALA A 85 -1.19 14.12 8.51
CA ALA A 85 0.01 13.37 8.16
C ALA A 85 -0.01 12.81 6.74
N ALA A 86 1.15 12.87 6.10
CA ALA A 86 1.47 12.04 4.96
C ALA A 86 1.67 10.59 5.39
N VAL A 87 1.32 9.65 4.52
CA VAL A 87 1.45 8.22 4.76
C VAL A 87 2.14 7.50 3.61
N LEU A 88 2.99 6.55 3.96
CA LEU A 88 3.63 5.61 3.06
C LEU A 88 3.27 4.19 3.47
N LEU A 89 2.74 3.42 2.53
CA LEU A 89 2.39 2.02 2.74
C LEU A 89 3.29 1.12 1.90
N SER A 90 3.71 -0.02 2.44
CA SER A 90 4.41 -1.04 1.65
C SER A 90 4.08 -2.45 2.10
N GLY A 91 4.18 -3.43 1.20
CA GLY A 91 3.90 -4.83 1.47
C GLY A 91 4.87 -5.50 2.46
N SER A 92 6.02 -4.87 2.75
CA SER A 92 7.00 -5.37 3.72
C SER A 92 7.71 -4.24 4.45
N ARG A 93 8.25 -4.51 5.65
CA ARG A 93 9.06 -3.53 6.39
C ARG A 93 10.32 -3.13 5.65
N ALA A 94 11.00 -4.08 5.01
CA ALA A 94 12.23 -3.80 4.24
C ALA A 94 11.96 -2.84 3.07
N SER A 95 10.83 -3.03 2.37
CA SER A 95 10.44 -2.16 1.25
C SER A 95 9.94 -0.79 1.72
N LEU A 96 9.25 -0.74 2.87
CA LEU A 96 8.92 0.52 3.54
C LEU A 96 10.18 1.30 3.91
N SER A 97 11.16 0.67 4.56
CA SER A 97 12.42 1.31 4.94
C SER A 97 13.20 1.82 3.73
N ARG A 98 13.32 1.04 2.65
CA ARG A 98 13.97 1.50 1.42
C ARG A 98 13.25 2.66 0.76
N THR A 99 11.92 2.66 0.75
CA THR A 99 11.13 3.75 0.14
C THR A 99 11.29 5.04 0.94
N VAL A 100 11.25 4.95 2.26
CA VAL A 100 11.48 6.11 3.14
C VAL A 100 12.92 6.63 2.98
N GLN A 101 13.91 5.74 2.95
CA GLN A 101 15.30 6.13 2.73
C GLN A 101 15.52 6.77 1.36
N GLY A 102 14.93 6.23 0.29
CA GLY A 102 15.02 6.84 -1.04
C GLY A 102 14.45 8.26 -1.05
N ILE A 103 13.28 8.45 -0.43
CA ILE A 103 12.69 9.78 -0.27
C ILE A 103 13.60 10.70 0.54
N GLU A 104 14.18 10.24 1.65
CA GLU A 104 15.04 11.08 2.49
C GLU A 104 16.38 11.42 1.80
N VAL A 105 16.95 10.50 1.00
CA VAL A 105 18.25 10.66 0.33
C VAL A 105 18.15 11.41 -1.01
N ASP A 106 17.09 11.21 -1.79
CA ASP A 106 16.89 11.87 -3.10
C ASP A 106 16.88 13.42 -2.97
N PHE A 107 16.69 13.97 -1.77
CA PHE A 107 16.78 15.40 -1.50
C PHE A 107 18.09 15.85 -0.86
N ASP A 108 18.81 14.99 -0.12
CA ASP A 108 20.16 15.32 0.37
C ASP A 108 21.14 15.52 -0.80
N GLU A 109 20.98 14.75 -1.90
CA GLU A 109 21.73 14.96 -3.15
C GLU A 109 21.24 16.20 -3.93
N ALA A 110 19.98 16.62 -3.77
CA ALA A 110 19.44 17.82 -4.42
C ALA A 110 19.88 19.15 -3.76
N GLU A 111 20.39 19.12 -2.51
CA GLU A 111 21.02 20.28 -1.86
C GLU A 111 22.54 20.41 -2.18
N GLU A 112 23.17 19.42 -2.81
CA GLU A 112 24.61 19.43 -3.15
C GLU A 112 24.94 19.66 -4.64
N GLU A 113 23.97 20.04 -5.50
CA GLU A 113 24.25 20.33 -6.92
C GLU A 113 24.67 21.79 -7.23
N ASP A 114 25.30 22.48 -6.28
CA ASP A 114 25.88 23.81 -6.56
C ASP A 114 27.29 23.97 -5.98
N LYS A 115 28.24 23.14 -6.46
CA LYS A 115 29.69 23.42 -6.45
C LYS A 115 30.49 22.52 -7.41
N GLN A 116 30.80 23.10 -8.57
CA GLN A 116 32.08 23.03 -9.29
C GLN A 116 32.61 21.69 -9.85
N SER A 117 32.38 21.54 -11.16
CA SER A 117 33.39 21.53 -12.26
C SER A 117 34.48 20.46 -12.37
N GLN A 118 34.48 19.85 -13.57
CA GLN A 118 35.60 19.53 -14.48
C GLN A 118 36.69 18.53 -14.04
N GLU A 119 36.74 17.38 -14.72
CA GLU A 119 37.77 16.98 -15.73
C GLU A 119 37.50 15.52 -16.17
N GLN A 120 37.10 15.31 -17.42
CA GLN A 120 37.85 14.57 -18.46
C GLN A 120 38.42 13.20 -18.02
N ASP A 121 37.91 12.12 -18.61
CA ASP A 121 38.79 11.22 -19.35
C ASP A 121 38.05 10.52 -20.50
N GLU A 122 38.71 10.52 -21.65
CA GLU A 122 38.27 10.01 -22.93
C GLU A 122 38.55 8.51 -23.01
N ASN A 123 37.61 7.71 -23.50
CA ASN A 123 37.95 6.49 -24.24
C ASN A 123 36.82 6.08 -25.16
N GLY A 124 37.04 6.31 -26.45
CA GLY A 124 36.14 5.93 -27.52
C GLY A 124 36.21 4.44 -27.88
N CYS A 125 35.09 3.93 -28.36
CA CYS A 125 35.07 3.04 -29.51
C CYS A 125 33.75 3.23 -30.30
N ASP A 126 33.90 3.92 -31.43
CA ASP A 126 33.18 3.77 -32.70
C ASP A 126 33.05 2.26 -33.06
N GLU A 127 32.09 1.71 -33.81
CA GLU A 127 31.15 2.21 -34.81
C GLU A 127 30.25 1.01 -35.17
N SER A 128 28.94 1.19 -35.44
CA SER A 128 28.25 0.60 -36.62
C SER A 128 26.71 0.74 -36.56
N ASP A 129 26.22 1.63 -37.42
CA ASP A 129 25.23 1.37 -38.50
C ASP A 129 23.71 1.37 -38.21
N ALA A 130 23.15 2.59 -38.24
CA ALA A 130 22.03 3.11 -39.04
C ALA A 130 20.74 2.29 -39.40
N GLU A 131 19.60 2.86 -38.95
CA GLU A 131 18.24 3.01 -39.57
C GLU A 131 17.40 1.71 -39.75
N ASP A 132 16.10 1.58 -39.42
CA ASP A 132 14.90 2.42 -39.63
C ASP A 132 13.70 1.79 -38.81
N PRO A 133 12.43 2.30 -38.74
CA PRO A 133 11.75 2.58 -37.48
C PRO A 133 10.39 1.88 -37.32
N THR A 134 10.13 1.26 -36.17
CA THR A 134 8.74 0.94 -35.79
C THR A 134 8.57 1.15 -34.31
N ASP A 135 7.82 2.21 -33.99
CA ASP A 135 6.60 2.22 -33.16
C ASP A 135 6.45 1.07 -32.13
N ASP A 136 5.99 1.43 -30.93
CA ASP A 136 5.56 0.54 -29.84
C ASP A 136 6.63 0.01 -28.85
N ARG A 137 7.40 0.88 -28.18
CA ARG A 137 8.16 0.49 -26.96
C ARG A 137 7.91 1.37 -25.74
N GLU A 138 6.68 1.83 -25.58
CA GLU A 138 6.15 2.18 -24.26
C GLU A 138 5.60 0.87 -23.65
N PHE A 139 5.89 0.55 -22.38
CA PHE A 139 5.35 -0.57 -21.56
C PHE A 139 6.14 -1.88 -21.30
N GLU A 140 7.45 -1.98 -21.54
CA GLU A 140 8.19 -3.20 -21.13
C GLU A 140 8.89 -3.14 -19.74
N GLU A 141 8.95 -2.00 -19.06
CA GLU A 141 9.62 -1.88 -17.73
C GLU A 141 8.70 -2.06 -16.51
N GLU A 142 7.39 -2.13 -16.70
CA GLU A 142 6.42 -2.35 -15.63
C GLU A 142 6.41 -3.76 -14.97
N PRO A 143 6.77 -4.89 -15.63
CA PRO A 143 6.47 -6.22 -15.09
C PRO A 143 7.32 -6.62 -13.88
N ALA A 144 8.49 -6.00 -13.65
CA ALA A 144 9.34 -6.29 -12.50
C ALA A 144 8.80 -5.65 -11.19
N ARG A 145 8.14 -4.49 -11.30
CA ARG A 145 7.64 -3.70 -10.16
C ARG A 145 6.44 -4.38 -9.48
N PHE A 146 5.55 -4.99 -10.27
CA PHE A 146 4.34 -5.68 -9.78
C PHE A 146 4.60 -7.02 -9.08
N ARG A 147 5.66 -7.75 -9.44
CA ARG A 147 5.95 -9.09 -8.92
C ARG A 147 6.14 -9.14 -7.39
N LYS A 148 6.51 -8.02 -6.76
CA LYS A 148 6.69 -7.96 -5.30
C LYS A 148 5.37 -8.02 -4.54
N PHE A 149 4.27 -7.53 -5.12
CA PHE A 149 2.91 -7.70 -4.59
C PHE A 149 2.26 -9.01 -5.05
N GLU A 150 2.69 -9.53 -6.20
CA GLU A 150 2.13 -10.71 -6.87
C GLU A 150 2.44 -12.04 -6.17
N LYS A 151 3.57 -12.14 -5.46
CA LYS A 151 3.98 -13.37 -4.74
C LYS A 151 3.03 -13.76 -3.61
N ASN A 152 2.05 -12.94 -3.27
CA ASN A 152 0.98 -13.33 -2.40
C ASN A 152 -0.38 -13.17 -3.08
N SER A 153 -0.98 -14.31 -3.37
CA SER A 153 -2.44 -14.46 -3.46
C SER A 153 -3.09 -14.19 -2.09
N PHE A 154 -2.77 -13.06 -1.45
CA PHE A 154 -3.35 -12.67 -0.18
C PHE A 154 -4.83 -12.45 -0.40
N ARG A 155 -5.65 -13.32 0.18
CA ARG A 155 -7.07 -13.04 0.37
C ARG A 155 -7.28 -11.77 1.21
N GLU A 156 -6.25 -11.36 1.97
CA GLU A 156 -6.23 -10.18 2.82
C GLU A 156 -4.87 -9.46 2.72
N PRO A 157 -4.73 -8.49 1.79
CA PRO A 157 -3.48 -7.75 1.58
C PRO A 157 -3.06 -6.98 2.85
N LYS A 158 -1.83 -7.20 3.33
CA LYS A 158 -1.26 -6.48 4.48
C LYS A 158 -0.19 -5.49 4.02
N PHE A 159 -0.28 -4.28 4.57
CA PHE A 159 0.68 -3.20 4.36
C PHE A 159 1.22 -2.71 5.70
N TRP A 160 2.51 -2.46 5.76
CA TRP A 160 3.13 -1.66 6.80
C TRP A 160 2.92 -0.19 6.46
N ILE A 161 2.63 0.64 7.46
CA ILE A 161 2.49 2.09 7.29
C ILE A 161 3.61 2.77 8.07
N ARG A 162 4.23 3.77 7.43
CA ARG A 162 4.93 4.85 8.12
C ARG A 162 4.18 6.13 7.82
N TRP A 163 4.01 6.98 8.82
CA TRP A 163 3.40 8.28 8.62
C TRP A 163 4.31 9.37 9.16
N ASN A 164 4.09 10.57 8.65
CA ASN A 164 4.83 11.74 9.02
C ASN A 164 3.90 12.96 9.00
N GLY A 165 3.85 13.73 10.07
CA GLY A 165 2.89 14.83 10.14
C GLY A 165 2.92 15.64 11.42
N VAL A 166 2.01 16.61 11.49
CA VAL A 166 1.91 17.58 12.58
C VAL A 166 0.71 17.22 13.46
N THR A 167 0.94 17.13 14.77
CA THR A 167 -0.14 16.94 15.75
C THR A 167 -0.66 18.28 16.25
N GLU A 168 -1.95 18.36 16.59
CA GLU A 168 -2.55 19.59 17.13
C GLU A 168 -1.79 20.06 18.39
N GLY A 169 -1.26 21.29 18.33
CA GLY A 169 -0.48 21.90 19.43
C GLY A 169 1.01 21.56 19.45
N ALA A 170 1.51 20.78 18.48
CA ALA A 170 2.94 20.57 18.29
C ALA A 170 3.44 21.39 17.10
N GLU A 171 4.58 22.07 17.28
CA GLU A 171 5.32 22.71 16.18
C GLU A 171 6.27 21.73 15.48
N VAL A 172 6.49 20.55 16.08
CA VAL A 172 7.45 19.55 15.60
C VAL A 172 6.72 18.45 14.84
N VAL A 173 7.25 18.13 13.66
CA VAL A 173 6.81 17.00 12.85
C VAL A 173 7.12 15.69 13.57
N THR A 174 6.13 14.80 13.65
CA THR A 174 6.23 13.49 14.30
C THR A 174 6.16 12.39 13.25
N SER A 175 6.85 11.27 13.49
CA SER A 175 6.82 10.11 12.60
C SER A 175 6.73 8.82 13.40
N ASP A 176 5.79 7.96 13.00
CA ASP A 176 5.53 6.69 13.67
C ASP A 176 5.09 5.60 12.66
N LEU A 177 4.88 4.39 13.19
CA LEU A 177 4.59 3.18 12.43
C LEU A 177 3.19 2.62 12.71
N GLY A 178 2.77 1.69 11.84
CA GLY A 178 1.60 0.85 12.03
C GLY A 178 1.49 -0.22 10.97
N TYR A 179 0.28 -0.75 10.78
CA TYR A 179 -0.04 -1.58 9.61
C TYR A 179 -1.52 -1.53 9.26
N LEU A 180 -1.86 -1.80 8.00
CA LEU A 180 -3.22 -2.01 7.51
C LEU A 180 -3.37 -3.42 6.93
N VAL A 181 -4.51 -4.05 7.12
CA VAL A 181 -4.89 -5.35 6.53
C VAL A 181 -6.25 -5.18 5.85
N PHE A 182 -6.27 -5.27 4.54
CA PHE A 182 -7.49 -5.16 3.75
C PHE A 182 -8.29 -6.46 3.77
N SER A 183 -9.62 -6.34 3.84
CA SER A 183 -10.53 -7.48 3.67
C SER A 183 -10.76 -7.70 2.17
N GLY A 184 -10.07 -8.67 1.57
CA GLY A 184 -10.19 -8.96 0.13
C GLY A 184 -9.34 -8.07 -0.77
N ASN A 185 -9.20 -8.51 -2.02
CA ASN A 185 -8.39 -7.85 -3.05
C ASN A 185 -9.00 -6.52 -3.54
N GLU A 186 -10.28 -6.27 -3.27
CA GLU A 186 -10.97 -5.03 -3.65
C GLU A 186 -10.70 -3.88 -2.66
N CYS A 187 -9.96 -4.14 -1.58
CA CYS A 187 -9.56 -3.15 -0.59
C CYS A 187 -10.72 -2.28 -0.06
N ARG A 188 -11.93 -2.86 0.06
CA ARG A 188 -13.15 -2.13 0.45
C ARG A 188 -13.19 -1.79 1.93
N ASN A 189 -12.60 -2.62 2.78
CA ASN A 189 -12.45 -2.35 4.20
C ASN A 189 -11.05 -2.76 4.64
N PHE A 190 -10.58 -2.19 5.74
CA PHE A 190 -9.35 -2.62 6.38
C PHE A 190 -9.46 -2.57 7.90
N LYS A 191 -8.58 -3.33 8.55
CA LYS A 191 -8.26 -3.22 9.98
C LYS A 191 -6.76 -3.02 10.14
N GLY A 192 -6.34 -2.31 11.16
CA GLY A 192 -4.94 -1.98 11.34
C GLY A 192 -4.64 -1.38 12.69
N THR A 193 -3.39 -0.94 12.84
CA THR A 193 -2.95 -0.14 13.97
C THR A 193 -2.21 1.09 13.49
N ILE A 194 -2.26 2.14 14.30
CA ILE A 194 -1.45 3.35 14.16
C ILE A 194 -0.86 3.70 15.53
N THR A 195 0.44 3.94 15.57
CA THR A 195 1.13 4.48 16.74
C THR A 195 1.31 5.98 16.56
N CYS A 196 1.17 6.74 17.63
CA CYS A 196 1.45 8.17 17.70
C CYS A 196 1.94 8.50 19.11
N GLU A 197 3.26 8.62 19.28
CA GLU A 197 3.87 8.85 20.59
C GLU A 197 3.43 10.20 21.18
N ALA A 198 3.37 11.24 20.37
CA ALA A 198 2.93 12.58 20.78
C ALA A 198 1.47 12.63 21.28
N LEU A 199 0.61 11.73 20.78
CA LEU A 199 -0.78 11.61 21.24
C LEU A 199 -0.97 10.51 22.30
N GLY A 200 0.11 9.82 22.70
CA GLY A 200 0.08 8.71 23.65
C GLY A 200 -0.57 7.44 23.10
N TRP A 201 -0.65 7.30 21.77
CA TRP A 201 -1.25 6.15 21.11
C TRP A 201 -0.19 5.10 20.83
N LYS A 202 -0.34 3.91 21.41
CA LYS A 202 0.50 2.75 21.12
C LYS A 202 -0.34 1.66 20.47
N ASP A 203 -0.02 1.33 19.22
CA ASP A 203 -0.76 0.34 18.43
C ASP A 203 -2.29 0.57 18.44
N ALA A 204 -2.72 1.83 18.38
CA ALA A 204 -4.12 2.17 18.46
C ALA A 204 -4.88 1.57 17.28
N ALA A 205 -5.95 0.82 17.57
CA ALA A 205 -6.73 0.16 16.55
C ALA A 205 -7.40 1.17 15.61
N ILE A 206 -7.19 0.99 14.31
CA ILE A 206 -7.83 1.76 13.25
C ILE A 206 -8.56 0.82 12.28
N ASN A 207 -9.78 1.18 11.91
CA ASN A 207 -10.56 0.46 10.91
C ASN A 207 -11.02 1.45 9.85
N GLY A 208 -11.06 1.04 8.59
CA GLY A 208 -11.52 1.91 7.51
C GLY A 208 -12.45 1.22 6.52
N ARG A 209 -13.30 2.01 5.89
CA ARG A 209 -14.17 1.61 4.78
C ARG A 209 -13.98 2.57 3.63
N LYS A 210 -13.78 2.02 2.43
CA LYS A 210 -13.64 2.78 1.20
C LYS A 210 -14.96 3.49 0.87
N ILE A 211 -14.89 4.82 0.74
CA ILE A 211 -16.00 5.69 0.36
C ILE A 211 -16.04 5.82 -1.16
N SER A 212 -14.88 6.09 -1.77
CA SER A 212 -14.74 6.25 -3.22
C SER A 212 -13.47 5.58 -3.71
N GLY A 213 -13.54 4.89 -4.85
CA GLY A 213 -12.37 4.44 -5.58
C GLY A 213 -11.94 5.53 -6.55
N ARG A 214 -10.62 5.75 -6.67
CA ARG A 214 -10.06 6.71 -7.62
C ARG A 214 -8.91 6.07 -8.40
N GLY A 215 -8.59 6.63 -9.55
CA GLY A 215 -7.36 6.32 -10.27
C GLY A 215 -6.14 6.97 -9.57
N PRO A 216 -4.93 6.72 -10.09
CA PRO A 216 -3.73 7.43 -9.66
C PRO A 216 -3.94 8.95 -9.72
N SER A 217 -3.39 9.68 -8.75
CA SER A 217 -3.45 11.15 -8.71
C SER A 217 -2.13 11.74 -8.22
N ASP A 218 -1.68 12.80 -8.88
CA ASP A 218 -0.42 13.50 -8.57
C ASP A 218 -0.65 14.64 -7.57
N VAL A 219 -1.40 14.36 -6.50
CA VAL A 219 -1.57 15.33 -5.41
C VAL A 219 -0.21 15.51 -4.72
N PRO A 220 0.29 16.74 -4.56
CA PRO A 220 1.52 16.99 -3.83
C PRO A 220 1.29 16.71 -2.34
N ILE A 221 2.13 15.88 -1.73
CA ILE A 221 2.02 15.53 -0.31
C ILE A 221 3.24 16.00 0.44
N ASN A 222 3.04 16.64 1.60
CA ASN A 222 4.14 17.10 2.43
C ASN A 222 4.64 15.98 3.37
N TRP A 223 5.85 15.48 3.12
CA TRP A 223 6.59 14.57 3.98
C TRP A 223 7.79 15.31 4.59
N ASN A 224 7.79 15.57 5.89
CA ASN A 224 8.90 16.26 6.60
C ASN A 224 9.29 17.64 6.03
N GLY A 225 8.35 18.38 5.44
CA GLY A 225 8.64 19.66 4.76
C GLY A 225 8.97 19.50 3.27
N GLN A 226 9.03 18.28 2.75
CA GLN A 226 9.32 17.96 1.35
C GLN A 226 8.04 17.58 0.61
N ILE A 227 7.90 17.99 -0.65
CA ILE A 227 6.74 17.63 -1.47
C ILE A 227 7.04 16.33 -2.23
N LEU A 228 6.24 15.29 -1.97
CA LEU A 228 6.27 14.00 -2.66
C LEU A 228 5.49 14.03 -3.96
#